data_AF-A0A0C2YM03-F1
#
_entry.id   AF-A0A0C2YM03-F1
#
_cell.length_a   1.000
_cell.length_b   1.000
_cell.length_c   1.000
_cell.angle_alpha   90.00
_cell.angle_beta   90.00
_cell.angle_gamma   90.00
#
_symmetry.space_group_name_H-M   'P 1'
#
loop_
_entity.id
_entity.type
_entity.pdbx_description
1 polymer ?
#
loop_
_entity_poly.entity_id
_entity_poly.type
_entity_poly.pdbx_seq_one_letter_code
_entity_poly.pdbx_strand_id
1 'polypeptide(L)'
;MLMHILHLTEPDRGLTKFTFGTRTSMAVFAVFASMNQEKAKDILDYLVPNNTEVWVNWKSTIVNQLESGKERQFNESDWGSSQDLVKMLDGDAKVAYQGFKVFEPQLMY
;
A
#
# COMPACT_ATOMS: atom_id res chain seq x y z
N MET A 1 18.35 13.20 -13.26
CA MET A 1 19.76 12.77 -13.22
C MET A 1 19.94 11.41 -12.53
N LEU A 2 19.21 11.07 -11.45
CA LEU A 2 19.29 9.73 -10.81
C LEU A 2 18.69 8.57 -11.65
N MET A 3 17.65 8.84 -12.43
CA MET A 3 16.91 7.81 -13.19
C MET A 3 17.72 7.13 -14.30
N HIS A 4 18.71 7.82 -14.88
CA HIS A 4 19.59 7.25 -15.92
C HIS A 4 20.68 6.33 -15.34
N ILE A 5 21.12 6.56 -14.09
CA ILE A 5 22.19 5.78 -13.45
C ILE A 5 21.68 4.39 -13.04
N LEU A 6 20.38 4.27 -12.74
CA LEU A 6 19.75 3.01 -12.32
C LEU A 6 19.15 2.20 -13.49
N HIS A 7 19.37 2.59 -14.76
CA HIS A 7 18.70 1.99 -15.95
C HIS A 7 17.16 1.94 -15.88
N LEU A 8 16.52 2.69 -14.96
CA LEU A 8 15.05 2.72 -14.78
C LEU A 8 14.29 3.46 -15.89
N THR A 9 14.97 3.78 -16.99
CA THR A 9 14.46 4.51 -18.16
C THR A 9 14.41 3.65 -19.41
N GLU A 10 15.06 2.48 -19.41
CA GLU A 10 14.87 1.46 -20.43
C GLU A 10 13.74 0.54 -19.96
N PRO A 11 12.78 0.16 -20.82
CA PRO A 11 11.84 -0.90 -20.49
C PRO A 11 12.63 -2.21 -20.45
N ASP A 12 13.20 -2.51 -19.29
CA ASP A 12 13.76 -3.81 -18.99
C ASP A 12 12.61 -4.81 -19.18
N ARG A 13 12.75 -5.73 -20.14
CA ARG A 13 11.67 -6.58 -20.64
C ARG A 13 11.33 -7.64 -19.59
N GLY A 14 10.65 -7.20 -18.53
CA GLY A 14 10.33 -8.02 -17.36
C GLY A 14 10.09 -7.22 -16.08
N LEU A 15 10.40 -5.92 -16.03
CA LEU A 15 10.20 -5.10 -14.84
C LEU A 15 9.03 -4.12 -15.00
N THR A 16 7.92 -4.37 -14.30
CA THR A 16 6.79 -3.43 -14.24
C THR A 16 7.04 -2.39 -13.15
N LYS A 17 7.14 -1.12 -13.54
CA LYS A 17 7.34 0.00 -12.60
C LYS A 17 6.01 0.65 -12.23
N PHE A 18 5.74 0.75 -10.94
CA PHE A 18 4.59 1.48 -10.40
C PHE A 18 5.05 2.78 -9.74
N THR A 19 4.33 3.87 -10.01
CA THR A 19 4.59 5.18 -9.40
C THR A 19 3.40 5.55 -8.53
N PHE A 20 3.66 5.87 -7.27
CA PHE A 20 2.66 6.29 -6.30
C PHE A 20 2.94 7.72 -5.85
N GLY A 21 1.87 8.50 -5.64
CA GLY A 21 1.98 9.90 -5.20
C GLY A 21 2.43 10.05 -3.75
N THR A 22 2.24 9.02 -2.91
CA THR A 22 2.59 9.04 -1.49
C THR A 22 3.33 7.78 -1.06
N ARG A 23 4.13 7.91 -0.01
CA ARG A 23 4.82 6.77 0.63
C ARG A 23 3.83 5.77 1.22
N THR A 24 2.69 6.25 1.73
CA THR A 24 1.61 5.41 2.25
C THR A 24 0.99 4.53 1.16
N SER A 25 0.64 5.13 0.00
CA SER A 25 0.13 4.38 -1.16
C SER A 25 1.12 3.30 -1.60
N MET A 26 2.40 3.65 -1.70
CA MET A 26 3.46 2.69 -2.03
C MET A 26 3.57 1.55 -1.01
N ALA A 27 3.48 1.86 0.29
CA ALA A 27 3.56 0.86 1.34
C ALA A 27 2.40 -0.14 1.30
N VAL A 28 1.17 0.36 1.09
CA VAL A 28 0.00 -0.48 0.91
C VAL A 28 0.16 -1.38 -0.32
N PHE A 29 0.63 -0.83 -1.44
CA PHE A 29 0.89 -1.63 -2.64
C PHE A 29 1.91 -2.74 -2.37
N ALA A 30 3.02 -2.42 -1.69
CA ALA A 30 4.05 -3.40 -1.36
C ALA A 30 3.51 -4.56 -0.50
N VAL A 31 2.60 -4.27 0.44
CA VAL A 31 1.91 -5.30 1.24
C VAL A 31 1.10 -6.23 0.34
N PHE A 32 0.22 -5.68 -0.50
CA PHE A 32 -0.62 -6.50 -1.39
C PHE A 32 0.21 -7.28 -2.41
N ALA A 33 1.20 -6.64 -3.03
CA ALA A 33 2.10 -7.27 -3.99
C ALA A 33 2.95 -8.39 -3.38
N SER A 34 3.25 -8.34 -2.09
CA SER A 34 3.99 -9.42 -1.41
C SER A 34 3.18 -10.71 -1.26
N MET A 35 1.84 -10.61 -1.27
CA MET A 35 0.89 -11.68 -0.95
C MET A 35 1.25 -12.48 0.34
N ASN A 36 2.02 -11.86 1.24
CA ASN A 36 2.56 -12.52 2.42
C ASN A 36 2.01 -11.84 3.67
N GLN A 37 1.03 -12.49 4.29
CA GLN A 37 0.35 -12.00 5.49
C GLN A 37 1.31 -11.85 6.68
N GLU A 38 2.24 -12.79 6.85
CA GLU A 38 3.23 -12.76 7.96
C GLU A 38 4.13 -11.53 7.87
N LYS A 39 4.48 -11.10 6.64
CA LYS A 39 5.36 -9.95 6.40
C LYS A 39 4.62 -8.62 6.28
N ALA A 40 3.29 -8.63 6.14
CA ALA A 40 2.51 -7.42 5.90
C ALA A 40 2.74 -6.34 6.96
N LYS A 41 2.76 -6.77 8.24
CA LYS A 41 3.02 -5.86 9.36
C LYS A 41 4.44 -5.28 9.31
N ASP A 42 5.45 -6.13 9.09
CA ASP A 42 6.85 -5.70 9.02
C ASP A 42 7.09 -4.70 7.87
N ILE A 43 6.46 -4.93 6.72
CA ILE A 43 6.51 -4.02 5.57
C ILE A 43 5.92 -2.65 5.95
N LEU A 44 4.74 -2.63 6.59
CA LEU A 44 4.10 -1.38 7.01
C LEU A 44 4.88 -0.66 8.09
N ASP A 45 5.46 -1.37 9.06
CA ASP A 45 6.24 -0.76 10.13
C ASP A 45 7.57 -0.19 9.62
N TYR A 46 8.19 -0.84 8.65
CA TYR A 46 9.40 -0.33 7.99
C TYR A 46 9.11 0.88 7.09
N LEU A 47 8.07 0.78 6.25
CA LEU A 47 7.75 1.81 5.27
C LEU A 47 7.00 2.99 5.87
N VAL A 48 6.27 2.81 6.97
CA VAL A 48 5.47 3.86 7.60
C VAL A 48 5.57 3.74 9.12
N PRO A 49 6.63 4.27 9.76
CA PRO A 49 6.92 4.03 11.17
C PRO A 49 6.07 4.86 12.16
N ASN A 50 4.95 5.45 11.72
CA ASN A 50 4.05 6.18 12.62
C ASN A 50 3.29 5.21 13.54
N ASN A 51 3.26 5.55 14.83
CA ASN A 51 2.74 4.72 15.92
C ASN A 51 1.63 5.41 16.73
N THR A 52 1.09 6.53 16.25
CA THR A 52 -0.14 7.08 16.84
C THR A 52 -1.30 6.11 16.65
N GLU A 53 -2.31 6.19 17.50
CA GLU A 53 -3.46 5.27 17.52
C GLU A 53 -4.11 5.10 16.13
N VAL A 54 -4.29 6.21 15.41
CA VAL A 54 -4.84 6.24 14.04
C VAL A 54 -4.03 5.38 13.09
N TRP A 55 -2.72 5.51 13.13
CA TRP A 55 -1.81 4.77 12.25
C TRP A 55 -1.75 3.30 12.63
N VAL A 56 -1.79 2.96 13.92
CA VAL A 56 -1.86 1.57 14.38
C VAL A 56 -3.15 0.91 13.88
N ASN A 57 -4.29 1.58 14.04
CA ASN A 57 -5.60 1.07 13.59
C ASN A 57 -5.68 0.95 12.06
N TRP A 58 -5.14 1.94 11.34
CA TRP A 58 -5.05 1.91 9.88
C TRP A 58 -4.20 0.74 9.37
N LYS A 59 -2.99 0.55 9.93
CA LYS A 59 -2.12 -0.58 9.56
C LYS A 59 -2.81 -1.91 9.80
N SER A 60 -3.45 -2.08 10.95
CA SER A 60 -4.20 -3.30 11.28
C SER A 60 -5.31 -3.56 10.27
N THR A 61 -6.02 -2.52 9.83
CA THR A 61 -7.08 -2.66 8.83
C THR A 61 -6.53 -3.10 7.47
N ILE A 62 -5.39 -2.57 7.01
CA ILE A 62 -4.73 -3.02 5.78
C ILE A 62 -4.33 -4.51 5.87
N VAL A 63 -3.74 -4.93 6.99
CA VAL A 63 -3.37 -6.35 7.20
C VAL A 63 -4.61 -7.24 7.15
N ASN A 64 -5.70 -6.86 7.84
CA ASN A 64 -6.96 -7.60 7.82
C ASN A 64 -7.60 -7.67 6.42
N GLN A 65 -7.42 -6.64 5.58
CA GLN A 65 -7.89 -6.68 4.19
C GLN A 65 -7.11 -7.69 3.35
N LEU A 66 -5.79 -7.73 3.51
CA LEU A 66 -4.95 -8.75 2.86
C LEU A 66 -5.35 -10.16 3.30
N GLU A 67 -5.65 -10.36 4.59
CA GLU A 67 -6.09 -11.65 5.13
C GLU A 67 -7.45 -12.10 4.61
N SER A 68 -8.41 -11.17 4.58
CA SER A 68 -9.77 -11.48 4.17
C SER A 68 -9.98 -11.49 2.66
N GLY A 69 -9.03 -10.96 1.88
CA GLY A 69 -9.16 -10.75 0.43
C GLY A 69 -10.27 -9.77 0.04
N LYS A 70 -10.88 -9.08 1.02
CA LYS A 70 -12.00 -8.16 0.81
C LYS A 70 -11.52 -6.73 1.01
N GLU A 71 -11.79 -5.90 0.01
CA GLU A 71 -11.67 -4.45 0.13
C GLU A 71 -12.61 -3.98 1.24
N ARG A 72 -12.05 -3.45 2.34
CA ARG A 72 -12.84 -2.79 3.40
C ARG A 72 -12.75 -1.28 3.21
N GLN A 73 -13.86 -0.61 3.44
CA GLN A 73 -13.85 0.83 3.56
C GLN A 73 -13.36 1.23 4.96
N PHE A 74 -12.60 2.30 5.02
CA PHE A 74 -12.21 2.92 6.28
C PHE A 74 -13.37 3.79 6.77
N ASN A 75 -13.87 3.53 7.98
CA ASN A 75 -14.98 4.29 8.52
C ASN A 75 -14.46 5.39 9.45
N GLU A 76 -14.93 6.62 9.23
CA GLU A 76 -14.46 7.81 9.95
C GLU A 76 -14.69 7.74 11.47
N SER A 77 -15.73 7.01 11.89
CA SER A 77 -16.08 6.80 13.30
C SER A 77 -15.10 5.92 14.07
N ASP A 78 -14.31 5.09 13.37
CA ASP A 78 -13.63 3.98 14.02
C ASP A 78 -12.40 4.43 14.80
N TRP A 79 -11.83 5.59 14.48
CA TRP A 79 -10.44 5.92 14.87
C TRP A 79 -10.27 7.27 15.58
N GLY A 80 -11.36 7.92 16.02
CA GLY A 80 -11.33 9.10 16.90
C GLY A 80 -10.44 10.25 16.42
N SER A 81 -10.25 10.40 15.11
CA SER A 81 -9.18 11.23 14.53
C SER A 81 -9.68 12.28 13.56
N SER A 82 -8.78 13.17 13.13
CA SER A 82 -9.10 14.17 12.12
C SER A 82 -9.63 13.51 10.86
N GLN A 83 -10.83 13.92 10.44
CA GLN A 83 -11.50 13.42 9.23
C GLN A 83 -10.60 13.52 8.00
N ASP A 84 -9.78 14.55 7.91
CA ASP A 84 -8.87 14.77 6.78
C ASP A 84 -7.79 13.69 6.70
N LEU A 85 -7.28 13.24 7.86
CA LEU A 85 -6.28 12.18 7.91
C LEU A 85 -6.88 10.84 7.47
N VAL A 86 -8.06 10.50 7.97
CA VAL A 86 -8.73 9.24 7.60
C VAL A 86 -9.04 9.21 6.10
N LYS A 87 -9.56 10.31 5.54
CA LYS A 87 -9.83 10.44 4.10
C LYS A 87 -8.57 10.32 3.25
N MET A 88 -7.47 10.94 3.68
CA MET A 88 -6.18 10.82 3.00
C MET A 88 -5.71 9.36 2.97
N LEU A 89 -5.76 8.68 4.12
CA LEU A 89 -5.31 7.29 4.27
C LEU A 89 -6.17 6.29 3.48
N ASP A 90 -7.49 6.52 3.41
CA ASP A 90 -8.40 5.76 2.56
C ASP A 90 -8.10 5.97 1.07
N GLY A 91 -7.87 7.23 0.67
CA GLY A 91 -7.46 7.57 -0.69
C GLY A 91 -6.16 6.87 -1.09
N ASP A 92 -5.15 6.89 -0.21
CA ASP A 92 -3.87 6.23 -0.43
C ASP A 92 -4.03 4.70 -0.62
N ALA A 93 -4.86 4.07 0.21
CA ALA A 93 -5.12 2.64 0.09
C ALA A 93 -5.85 2.29 -1.22
N LYS A 94 -6.81 3.11 -1.65
CA LYS A 94 -7.53 2.90 -2.92
C LYS A 94 -6.63 3.00 -4.14
N VAL A 95 -5.74 4.00 -4.18
CA VAL A 95 -4.76 4.15 -5.26
C VAL A 95 -3.84 2.94 -5.32
N ALA A 96 -3.38 2.47 -4.16
CA ALA A 96 -2.55 1.26 -4.08
C ALA A 96 -3.27 0.01 -4.59
N TYR A 97 -4.54 -0.17 -4.20
CA TYR A 97 -5.35 -1.32 -4.59
C TYR A 97 -5.65 -1.34 -6.10
N GLN A 98 -5.89 -0.18 -6.71
CA GLN A 98 -6.01 -0.05 -8.16
C GLN A 98 -4.72 -0.49 -8.87
N GLY A 99 -3.56 -0.08 -8.35
CA GLY A 99 -2.26 -0.55 -8.84
C GLY A 99 -2.08 -2.06 -8.71
N PHE A 100 -2.49 -2.63 -7.56
CA PHE A 100 -2.42 -4.07 -7.33
C PHE A 100 -3.31 -4.86 -8.29
N LYS A 101 -4.53 -4.42 -8.61
CA LYS A 101 -5.40 -5.12 -9.59
C LYS A 101 -4.80 -5.18 -11.00
N VAL A 102 -3.95 -4.21 -11.36
CA VAL A 102 -3.20 -4.24 -12.64
C VAL A 102 -2.00 -5.19 -12.55
N PHE A 103 -1.44 -5.35 -11.35
CA PHE A 103 -0.31 -6.22 -11.06
C PHE A 103 -0.68 -7.70 -10.90
N GLU A 104 -1.75 -8.02 -10.17
CA GLU A 104 -2.18 -9.38 -9.81
C GLU A 104 -2.24 -10.37 -11.00
N PRO A 105 -2.74 -10.01 -12.19
CA PRO A 105 -2.73 -10.90 -13.34
C PRO A 105 -1.33 -11.32 -13.82
N GLN A 106 -0.28 -10.56 -13.48
CA GLN A 106 1.11 -10.82 -13.84
C GLN A 106 1.76 -11.86 -12.92
N LEU A 107 1.15 -12.17 -11.76
CA LEU A 107 1.65 -13.17 -10.81
C LEU A 107 1.12 -14.60 -11.08
N MET A 108 0.15 -14.77 -11.99
CA MET A 108 -0.48 -16.07 -12.29
C MET A 108 0.14 -16.79 -13.51
N TYR A 109 1.27 -16.30 -14.01
CA TYR A 109 2.07 -16.91 -15.09
C TYR A 109 3.48 -17.27 -14.59
#